data_AF-A0A945Q4V7-F1
#
_entry.id   AF-A0A945Q4V7-F1
#
_cell.length_a   1.000
_cell.length_b   1.000
_cell.length_c   1.000
_cell.angle_alpha   90.00
_cell.angle_beta   90.00
_cell.angle_gamma   90.00
#
_symmetry.space_group_name_H-M   'P 1'
#
loop_
_entity.id
_entity.type
_entity.pdbx_description
1 polymer ?
#
loop_
_entity_poly.entity_id
_entity_poly.type
_entity_poly.pdbx_seq_one_letter_code
_entity_poly.pdbx_strand_id
1 'polypeptide(L)'
;MMRFWSLTIVAVTALSIAGCTTGPEKWQKPGMTSDQWAVDHASCRSRARKLADDEYQNYSSHMGSGGVDNSAGFSAAMRNYDAKRNMQGIYDRCLRRKGYSKPAFGKA
;
A
#
# COMPACT_ATOMS: atom_id res chain seq x y z
N MET A 1 -30.54 -36.48 -27.40
CA MET A 1 -30.14 -36.20 -26.00
C MET A 1 -28.78 -35.48 -25.86
N MET A 2 -27.87 -35.50 -26.85
CA MET A 2 -26.52 -34.89 -26.74
C MET A 2 -26.45 -33.36 -26.92
N ARG A 3 -27.47 -32.70 -27.48
CA ARG A 3 -27.44 -31.25 -27.81
C ARG A 3 -27.62 -30.33 -26.59
N PHE A 4 -28.22 -30.84 -25.51
CA PHE A 4 -28.42 -30.09 -24.27
C PHE A 4 -27.16 -30.06 -23.38
N TRP A 5 -26.25 -31.03 -23.56
CA TRP A 5 -25.04 -31.15 -22.75
C TRP A 5 -23.94 -30.17 -23.17
N SER A 6 -23.87 -29.86 -24.47
CA SER A 6 -22.92 -28.87 -25.01
C SER A 6 -23.22 -27.44 -24.53
N LEU A 7 -24.49 -27.09 -24.35
CA LEU A 7 -24.90 -25.77 -23.85
C LEU A 7 -24.52 -25.56 -22.38
N THR A 8 -24.57 -26.62 -21.57
CA THR A 8 -24.20 -26.55 -20.15
C THR A 8 -22.70 -26.33 -19.97
N ILE A 9 -21.87 -26.99 -20.80
CA ILE A 9 -20.40 -26.87 -20.74
C ILE A 9 -19.95 -25.46 -21.12
N VAL A 10 -20.55 -24.84 -22.14
CA VAL A 10 -20.25 -23.47 -22.57
C VAL A 10 -20.68 -22.43 -21.51
N ALA A 11 -21.80 -22.67 -20.83
CA ALA A 11 -22.25 -21.79 -19.76
C ALA A 11 -21.31 -21.82 -18.54
N VAL A 12 -20.77 -22.99 -18.20
CA VAL A 12 -19.85 -23.13 -17.05
C VAL A 12 -18.47 -22.51 -17.33
N THR A 13 -17.96 -22.60 -18.56
CA THR A 13 -16.68 -21.97 -18.92
C THR A 13 -16.75 -20.44 -19.06
N ALA A 14 -17.93 -19.88 -19.32
CA ALA A 14 -18.10 -18.42 -19.36
C ALA A 14 -18.06 -17.77 -17.96
N LEU A 15 -18.47 -18.48 -16.91
CA LEU A 15 -18.46 -17.95 -15.53
C LEU A 15 -17.07 -17.90 -14.89
N SER A 16 -16.10 -18.67 -15.36
CA SER A 16 -14.76 -18.76 -14.75
C SER A 16 -13.81 -17.61 -15.13
N ILE A 17 -14.19 -16.73 -16.05
CA ILE A 17 -13.35 -15.60 -16.50
C ILE A 17 -13.58 -14.34 -15.64
N ALA A 18 -14.65 -14.28 -14.85
CA ALA A 18 -14.96 -13.12 -14.00
C ALA A 18 -14.15 -13.06 -12.68
N GLY A 19 -13.33 -14.07 -12.38
CA GLY A 19 -12.64 -14.20 -11.09
C GLY A 19 -11.27 -13.52 -10.95
N CYS A 20 -10.71 -12.95 -12.01
CA CYS A 20 -9.33 -12.45 -12.01
C CYS A 20 -9.23 -10.92 -12.05
N THR A 21 -9.91 -10.22 -11.14
CA THR A 21 -9.61 -8.80 -10.89
C THR A 21 -9.47 -8.47 -9.40
N THR A 22 -8.73 -9.29 -8.66
CA THR A 22 -8.07 -8.84 -7.42
C THR A 22 -6.88 -7.95 -7.80
N GLY A 23 -7.18 -6.80 -8.43
CA GLY A 23 -6.22 -5.72 -8.55
C GLY A 23 -5.90 -5.19 -7.15
N PRO A 24 -4.68 -4.66 -6.93
CA PRO A 24 -4.31 -4.10 -5.63
C PRO A 24 -5.36 -3.07 -5.23
N GLU A 25 -5.87 -3.17 -4.00
CA GLU A 25 -6.82 -2.24 -3.38
C GLU A 25 -6.42 -0.79 -3.70
N LYS A 26 -7.09 -0.18 -4.69
CA LYS A 26 -6.76 1.18 -5.13
C LYS A 26 -7.47 2.15 -4.21
N TRP A 27 -6.74 3.15 -3.73
CA TRP A 27 -7.31 4.31 -3.09
C TRP A 27 -8.38 4.94 -3.98
N GLN A 28 -9.52 5.30 -3.39
CA GLN A 28 -10.65 5.82 -4.13
C GLN A 28 -11.02 7.22 -3.65
N LYS A 29 -11.46 8.06 -4.58
CA LYS A 29 -12.01 9.39 -4.32
C LYS A 29 -13.08 9.68 -5.39
N PRO A 30 -14.30 10.13 -5.02
CA PRO A 30 -15.34 10.45 -5.99
C PRO A 30 -14.87 11.51 -6.99
N GLY A 31 -15.13 11.29 -8.28
CA GLY A 31 -14.80 12.25 -9.35
C GLY A 31 -13.31 12.43 -9.64
N MET A 32 -12.45 11.55 -9.13
CA MET A 32 -11.01 11.60 -9.35
C MET A 32 -10.64 11.25 -10.80
N THR A 33 -9.78 12.07 -11.40
CA THR A 33 -9.14 11.75 -12.69
C THR A 33 -7.80 11.02 -12.50
N SER A 34 -7.34 10.33 -13.54
CA SER A 34 -6.03 9.64 -13.53
C SER A 34 -4.87 10.60 -13.25
N ASP A 35 -4.93 11.82 -13.80
CA ASP A 35 -3.89 12.83 -13.59
C ASP A 35 -3.87 13.36 -12.16
N GLN A 36 -5.06 13.59 -11.59
CA GLN A 36 -5.19 13.96 -10.17
C GLN A 36 -4.61 12.89 -9.26
N TRP A 37 -4.90 11.62 -9.55
CA TRP A 37 -4.30 10.50 -8.83
C TRP A 37 -2.77 10.51 -8.93
N ALA A 38 -2.21 10.65 -10.14
CA ALA A 38 -0.76 10.63 -10.34
C ALA A 38 -0.05 11.74 -9.55
N VAL A 39 -0.59 12.96 -9.59
CA VAL A 39 -0.06 14.12 -8.85
C VAL A 39 -0.19 13.93 -7.35
N ASP A 40 -1.37 13.53 -6.85
CA ASP A 40 -1.62 13.36 -5.42
C ASP A 40 -0.78 12.22 -4.83
N HIS A 41 -0.70 11.09 -5.53
CA HIS A 41 0.13 9.95 -5.19
C HIS A 41 1.61 10.36 -5.10
N ALA A 42 2.14 11.02 -6.13
CA ALA A 42 3.54 11.44 -6.17
C ALA A 42 3.86 12.47 -5.06
N SER A 43 2.98 13.45 -4.87
CA SER A 43 3.12 14.49 -3.85
C SER A 43 3.10 13.90 -2.43
N CYS A 44 2.12 13.04 -2.12
CA CYS A 44 2.02 12.40 -0.82
C CYS A 44 3.19 11.44 -0.56
N ARG A 45 3.66 10.71 -1.58
CA ARG A 45 4.82 9.83 -1.46
C ARG A 45 6.10 10.60 -1.21
N SER A 46 6.34 11.69 -1.93
CA SER A 46 7.51 12.55 -1.74
C SER A 46 7.53 13.16 -0.33
N ARG A 47 6.38 13.71 0.11
CA ARG A 47 6.23 14.24 1.46
C ARG A 47 6.46 13.19 2.54
N ALA A 48 5.95 11.98 2.36
CA ALA A 48 6.13 10.89 3.30
C ALA A 48 7.60 10.47 3.43
N ARG A 49 8.34 10.44 2.32
CA ARG A 49 9.79 10.18 2.34
C ARG A 49 10.53 11.25 3.11
N LYS A 50 10.33 12.52 2.76
CA LYS A 50 11.01 13.64 3.41
C LYS A 50 10.78 13.64 4.93
N LEU A 51 9.53 13.50 5.37
CA LEU A 51 9.21 13.47 6.80
C LEU A 51 9.77 12.24 7.53
N ALA A 52 9.81 11.07 6.86
CA ALA A 52 10.41 9.87 7.44
C ALA A 52 11.94 10.00 7.55
N ASP A 53 12.58 10.60 6.56
CA ASP A 53 14.02 10.86 6.55
C ASP A 53 14.40 11.89 7.63
N ASP A 54 13.65 12.99 7.74
CA ASP A 54 13.83 14.01 8.79
C ASP A 54 13.73 13.39 10.20
N GLU A 55 12.72 12.54 10.43
CA GLU A 55 12.54 11.82 11.70
C GLU A 55 13.70 10.86 11.99
N TYR A 56 14.19 10.14 10.97
CA TYR A 56 15.31 9.22 11.11
C TYR A 56 16.61 9.95 11.51
N GLN A 57 16.87 11.12 10.92
CA GLN A 57 18.04 11.94 11.28
C GLN A 57 17.93 12.51 12.70
N ASN A 58 16.73 12.92 13.12
CA ASN A 58 16.50 13.35 14.50
C ASN A 58 16.66 12.19 15.49
N TYR A 59 16.22 10.99 15.17
CA TYR A 59 16.40 9.83 16.05
C TYR A 59 17.86 9.36 16.11
N SER A 60 18.56 9.33 14.97
CA SER A 60 19.97 8.89 14.90
C SER A 60 20.91 9.82 15.69
N SER A 61 20.66 11.13 15.65
CA SER A 61 21.44 12.13 16.41
C SER A 61 21.31 12.00 17.93
N HIS A 62 20.24 11.37 18.44
CA HIS A 62 20.06 11.09 19.87
C HIS A 62 20.69 9.76 20.32
N MET A 63 21.03 8.85 19.39
CA MET A 63 21.76 7.62 19.68
C MET A 63 23.28 7.86 19.62
N GLY A 64 23.75 8.74 20.50
CA GLY A 64 25.17 8.99 20.68
C GLY A 64 25.87 7.78 21.32
N SER A 65 26.88 7.25 20.60
CA SER A 65 28.11 6.58 21.08
C SER A 65 28.02 5.62 22.28
N GLY A 66 28.09 4.31 22.03
CA GLY A 66 28.52 3.38 23.09
C GLY A 66 28.15 1.91 22.86
N GLY A 67 29.00 1.16 22.16
CA GLY A 67 29.01 -0.30 22.23
C GLY A 67 28.94 -1.01 20.87
N VAL A 68 29.82 -2.00 20.69
CA VAL A 68 29.75 -2.93 19.55
C VAL A 68 28.60 -3.90 19.83
N ASP A 69 27.43 -3.58 19.28
CA ASP A 69 26.23 -4.38 19.45
C ASP A 69 26.27 -5.64 18.56
N ASN A 70 26.46 -6.80 19.16
CA ASN A 70 26.25 -8.12 18.51
C ASN A 70 24.78 -8.32 18.08
N SER A 71 23.89 -7.38 18.41
CA SER A 71 22.48 -7.29 18.02
C SER A 71 22.23 -6.40 16.79
N ALA A 72 23.29 -5.87 16.15
CA ALA A 72 23.22 -4.87 15.07
C ALA A 72 22.31 -5.27 13.90
N GLY A 73 22.25 -6.56 13.53
CA GLY A 73 21.37 -7.05 12.46
C GLY A 73 19.89 -6.97 12.81
N PHE A 74 19.52 -7.38 14.03
CA PHE A 74 18.13 -7.34 14.50
C PHE A 74 17.66 -5.90 14.72
N SER A 75 18.50 -5.05 15.32
CA SER A 75 18.18 -3.63 15.50
C SER A 75 18.06 -2.88 14.16
N ALA A 76 18.91 -3.19 13.18
CA ALA A 76 18.80 -2.64 11.82
C ALA A 76 17.51 -3.10 11.12
N ALA A 77 17.13 -4.37 11.27
CA ALA A 77 15.87 -4.88 10.71
C ALA A 77 14.64 -4.19 11.32
N MET A 78 14.61 -3.99 12.64
CA MET A 78 13.54 -3.25 13.31
C MET A 78 13.49 -1.79 12.86
N ARG A 79 14.64 -1.09 12.80
CA ARG A 79 14.69 0.30 12.28
C ARG A 79 14.12 0.42 10.88
N ASN A 80 14.47 -0.51 9.99
CA ASN A 80 13.94 -0.54 8.62
C ASN A 80 12.43 -0.81 8.59
N TYR A 81 11.94 -1.70 9.45
CA TYR A 81 10.51 -1.98 9.58
C TYR A 81 9.75 -0.76 10.07
N ASP A 82 10.23 -0.11 11.14
CA ASP A 82 9.60 1.07 11.72
C ASP A 82 9.62 2.25 10.75
N ALA A 83 10.73 2.47 10.03
CA ALA A 83 10.83 3.49 8.98
C ALA A 83 9.79 3.27 7.87
N LYS A 84 9.65 2.02 7.38
CA LYS A 84 8.63 1.68 6.37
C LYS A 84 7.21 1.91 6.89
N ARG A 85 6.94 1.50 8.12
CA ARG A 85 5.63 1.66 8.77
C ARG A 85 5.29 3.14 8.98
N ASN A 86 6.25 3.93 9.44
CA ASN A 86 6.07 5.37 9.63
C ASN A 86 5.79 6.08 8.30
N MET A 87 6.58 5.78 7.26
CA MET A 87 6.37 6.31 5.91
C MET A 87 4.96 5.99 5.40
N GLN A 88 4.50 4.74 5.54
CA GLN A 88 3.14 4.33 5.16
C GLN A 88 2.07 5.12 5.93
N GLY A 89 2.23 5.29 7.24
CA GLY A 89 1.31 6.07 8.05
C GLY A 89 1.21 7.54 7.62
N ILE A 90 2.34 8.16 7.28
CA ILE A 90 2.37 9.55 6.78
C ILE A 90 1.68 9.65 5.41
N TYR A 91 1.96 8.70 4.52
CA TYR A 91 1.34 8.61 3.20
C TYR A 91 -0.18 8.45 3.29
N ASP A 92 -0.64 7.51 4.11
CA ASP A 92 -2.07 7.24 4.33
C ASP A 92 -2.79 8.48 4.86
N ARG A 93 -2.21 9.17 5.85
CA ARG A 93 -2.78 10.41 6.39
C ARG A 93 -2.82 11.52 5.34
N CYS A 94 -1.81 11.61 4.47
CA CYS A 94 -1.79 12.57 3.37
C CYS A 94 -2.94 12.36 2.40
N LEU A 95 -3.15 11.11 1.96
CA LEU A 95 -4.24 10.76 1.05
C LEU A 95 -5.62 10.96 1.69
N ARG A 96 -5.80 10.54 2.95
CA ARG A 96 -7.07 10.75 3.67
C ARG A 96 -7.44 12.23 3.78
N ARG A 97 -6.47 13.11 4.04
CA ARG A 97 -6.70 14.58 4.04
C ARG A 97 -7.10 15.13 2.67
N LYS A 98 -6.67 14.49 1.58
CA LYS A 98 -7.07 14.85 0.21
C LYS A 98 -8.43 14.26 -0.19
N GLY A 99 -9.12 13.57 0.72
CA GLY A 99 -10.44 12.98 0.52
C GLY A 99 -10.42 11.57 -0.04
N TYR A 100 -9.27 10.89 -0.03
CA TYR A 100 -9.18 9.51 -0.46
C TYR A 100 -9.56 8.56 0.67
N SER A 101 -10.34 7.54 0.35
CA SER A 101 -10.62 6.41 1.22
C SER A 101 -9.78 5.22 0.79
N LYS A 102 -9.29 4.47 1.80
CA LYS A 102 -8.89 3.10 1.52
C LYS A 102 -10.18 2.32 1.21
N PRO A 103 -10.15 1.43 0.22
CA PRO A 103 -11.17 0.40 0.13
C PRO A 103 -11.31 -0.26 1.51
N ALA A 104 -12.54 -0.52 1.91
CA ALA A 104 -12.77 -1.31 3.10
C ALA A 104 -12.24 -2.71 2.77
N PHE A 105 -11.34 -3.25 3.60
CA PHE A 105 -11.00 -4.66 3.57
C PHE A 105 -12.31 -5.44 3.79
N GLY A 106 -12.96 -5.81 2.70
CA GLY A 106 -14.04 -6.79 2.73
C GLY A 106 -13.40 -8.10 3.15
N LYS A 107 -13.67 -8.52 4.39
CA LYS A 107 -13.69 -9.95 4.69
C LYS A 107 -14.60 -10.58 3.64
N ALA A 108 -14.02 -11.41 2.79
CA ALA A 108 -14.79 -12.38 2.02
C ALA A 108 -15.49 -13.35 2.99
#